data_AF-A0A950EIH5-F1
#
_entry.id   AF-A0A950EIH5-F1
#
_cell.length_a   1.000
_cell.length_b   1.000
_cell.length_c   1.000
_cell.angle_alpha   90.00
_cell.angle_beta   90.00
_cell.angle_gamma   90.00
#
_symmetry.space_group_name_H-M   'P 1'
#
loop_
_entity.id
_entity.type
_entity.pdbx_description
1 polymer ?
#
loop_
_entity_poly.entity_id
_entity_poly.type
_entity_poly.pdbx_seq_one_letter_code
_entity_poly.pdbx_strand_id
1 'polypeptide(L)' 'MPTATPIGINEHDVGQVAFNSDGLAPAIVQEQGTGQVLMLGWMNEEALRRTLSTGRSWFWSRSRQEYWCKGESSGD' A
#
# COMPACT_ATOMS: atom_id res chain seq x y z
N MET A 1 18.57 5.39 -5.23
CA MET A 1 17.25 5.58 -4.59
C MET A 1 16.22 5.40 -5.68
N PRO A 2 15.36 4.38 -5.66
CA PRO A 2 14.23 4.35 -6.58
C PRO A 2 13.40 5.62 -6.33
N THR A 3 13.19 6.43 -7.36
CA THR A 3 12.39 7.65 -7.28
C THR A 3 10.93 7.25 -7.12
N ALA A 4 10.40 7.31 -5.90
CA ALA A 4 8.97 7.18 -5.66
C ALA A 4 8.26 8.27 -6.46
N THR A 5 7.52 7.86 -7.48
CA THR A 5 6.71 8.78 -8.28
C THR A 5 5.33 8.83 -7.64
N PRO A 6 4.91 9.98 -7.08
CA PRO A 6 3.57 10.12 -6.55
C PRO A 6 2.57 9.92 -7.69
N ILE A 7 1.55 9.10 -7.45
CA ILE A 7 0.45 8.94 -8.39
C ILE A 7 -0.50 10.11 -8.13
N GLY A 8 -0.88 10.84 -9.18
CA GLY A 8 -1.85 11.94 -9.08
C GLY A 8 -3.18 11.41 -8.56
N ILE A 9 -3.41 11.55 -7.25
CA ILE A 9 -4.59 11.01 -6.60
C ILE A 9 -5.83 11.81 -6.95
N ASN A 10 -6.89 11.10 -7.31
CA ASN A 10 -8.25 11.60 -7.21
C ASN A 10 -8.90 10.89 -6.01
N GLU A 11 -9.64 11.62 -5.18
CA GLU A 11 -10.32 11.06 -3.99
C GLU A 11 -11.28 9.90 -4.37
N HIS A 12 -11.76 9.91 -5.61
CA HIS A 12 -12.52 8.83 -6.23
C HIS A 12 -11.79 7.48 -6.27
N ASP A 13 -10.46 7.46 -6.39
CA ASP A 13 -9.68 6.22 -6.57
C ASP A 13 -9.67 5.38 -5.27
N VAL A 14 -9.52 6.06 -4.13
CA VAL A 14 -9.61 5.42 -2.81
C VAL A 14 -11.03 4.96 -2.53
N GLY A 15 -12.04 5.75 -2.92
CA GLY A 15 -13.45 5.42 -2.74
C GLY A 15 -13.97 4.25 -3.58
N GLN A 16 -13.21 3.80 -4.58
CA GLN A 16 -13.53 2.60 -5.37
C GLN A 16 -13.08 1.29 -4.72
N VAL A 17 -12.25 1.36 -3.67
CA VAL A 17 -11.75 0.17 -2.99
C VAL A 17 -12.80 -0.37 -2.02
N ALA A 18 -13.17 -1.63 -2.20
CA ALA A 18 -14.04 -2.34 -1.28
C ALA A 18 -13.24 -2.82 -0.05
N PHE A 19 -13.48 -2.17 1.09
CA PHE A 19 -12.96 -2.61 2.38
C PHE A 19 -13.88 -3.66 3.01
N ASN A 20 -13.30 -4.61 3.73
CA ASN A 20 -14.06 -5.60 4.51
C ASN A 20 -14.68 -4.97 5.77
N SER A 21 -15.39 -5.77 6.58
CA SER A 21 -16.02 -5.32 7.83
C SER A 21 -15.05 -4.70 8.85
N ASP A 22 -13.76 -5.02 8.76
CA ASP A 22 -12.70 -4.46 9.60
C ASP A 22 -12.08 -3.19 9.02
N GLY A 23 -12.59 -2.68 7.88
CA GLY A 23 -12.05 -1.52 7.18
C GLY A 23 -10.73 -1.80 6.43
N LEU A 24 -10.50 -3.06 6.05
CA LEU A 24 -9.25 -3.52 5.42
C LEU A 24 -9.49 -4.10 4.02
N ALA A 25 -8.56 -3.81 3.12
CA ALA A 25 -8.49 -4.37 1.78
C ALA A 25 -7.18 -5.15 1.61
N PRO A 26 -7.20 -6.32 0.94
CA PRO A 26 -5.98 -7.03 0.58
C PRO A 26 -5.23 -6.27 -0.51
N ALA A 27 -3.92 -6.10 -0.34
CA ALA A 27 -3.04 -5.43 -1.29
C ALA A 27 -1.92 -6.38 -1.73
N ILE A 28 -1.83 -6.65 -3.03
CA ILE A 28 -0.82 -7.52 -3.62
C ILE A 28 0.30 -6.65 -4.18
N VAL A 29 1.54 -6.92 -3.76
CA VAL A 29 2.73 -6.30 -4.33
C VAL A 29 3.30 -7.23 -5.38
N GLN A 30 3.50 -6.69 -6.57
CA GLN A 30 4.02 -7.42 -7.71
C GLN A 30 5.27 -6.71 -8.24
N GLU A 31 6.23 -7.49 -8.74
CA GLU A 31 7.41 -6.96 -9.41
C GLU A 31 7.02 -6.39 -10.78
N GLN A 32 7.55 -5.20 -11.08
CA GLN A 32 7.25 -4.47 -12.30
C GLN A 32 8.07 -5.01 -13.48
N GLY A 33 7.51 -5.97 -14.20
CA GLY A 33 8.09 -6.46 -15.46
C GLY A 33 7.91 -7.96 -15.63
N THR A 34 8.30 -8.73 -14.61
CA THR A 34 8.08 -10.19 -14.54
C THR A 34 6.66 -10.53 -14.13
N GLY A 35 5.96 -9.63 -13.42
CA GLY A 35 4.66 -9.93 -12.85
C GLY A 35 4.74 -10.92 -11.68
N GLN A 36 5.91 -11.14 -11.08
CA GLN A 36 6.02 -12.00 -9.91
C GLN A 36 5.31 -11.37 -8.70
N VAL A 37 4.42 -12.12 -8.05
CA VAL A 37 3.83 -11.70 -6.78
C VAL A 37 4.88 -11.81 -5.68
N LEU A 38 5.23 -10.66 -5.10
CA LEU A 38 6.25 -10.55 -4.07
C LEU A 38 5.68 -10.72 -2.66
N MET A 39 4.50 -10.14 -2.40
CA MET A 39 3.83 -10.26 -1.10
C MET A 39 2.36 -9.88 -1.16
N LEU A 40 1.62 -10.32 -0.16
CA LEU A 40 0.28 -9.85 0.16
C LEU A 40 0.32 -9.10 1.50
N GLY A 41 -0.24 -7.90 1.53
CA GLY A 41 -0.42 -7.09 2.73
C GLY A 41 -1.88 -6.67 2.89
N TRP A 42 -2.16 -5.99 4.00
CA TRP A 42 -3.47 -5.39 4.26
C TRP A 42 -3.32 -3.87 4.26
N MET A 43 -4.30 -3.16 3.72
CA MET A 43 -4.37 -1.70 3.73
C MET A 43 -5.74 -1.26 4.24
N ASN A 44 -5.77 -0.29 5.14
CA ASN A 44 -6.98 0.50 5.39
C ASN A 44 -6.99 1.72 4.45
N GLU A 45 -8.06 2.51 4.50
CA GLU A 45 -8.21 3.72 3.69
C GLU A 45 -7.01 4.67 3.83
N GLU A 46 -6.51 4.85 5.05
CA GLU A 46 -5.38 5.72 5.35
C GLU A 46 -4.05 5.19 4.79
N ALA A 47 -3.79 3.88 4.90
CA ALA A 47 -2.61 3.26 4.32
C ALA A 47 -2.61 3.35 2.79
N LEU A 48 -3.78 3.19 2.16
CA LEU A 48 -3.93 3.38 0.72
C LEU A 48 -3.69 4.83 0.31
N ARG A 49 -4.29 5.79 1.03
CA ARG A 49 -4.07 7.22 0.82
C ARG A 49 -2.59 7.59 0.91
N ARG A 50 -1.89 7.14 1.95
CA ARG A 50 -0.45 7.35 2.10
C ARG A 50 0.34 6.71 0.96
N THR A 51 -0.07 5.52 0.54
CA THR A 51 0.60 4.81 -0.56
C THR A 51 0.61 5.63 -1.83
N LEU A 52 -0.56 6.14 -2.21
CA LEU A 52 -0.72 6.90 -3.44
C LEU A 52 -0.06 8.29 -3.33
N SER A 53 -0.23 8.98 -2.20
CA SER A 53 0.34 10.31 -1.97
C SER A 53 1.87 10.32 -1.91
N THR A 54 2.48 9.30 -1.30
CA THR A 54 3.95 9.23 -1.12
C THR A 54 4.65 8.47 -2.24
N GLY A 55 3.92 7.71 -3.05
CA GLY A 55 4.51 6.77 -4.01
C GLY A 55 5.28 5.61 -3.36
N ARG A 56 5.10 5.38 -2.05
CA ARG A 56 5.72 4.28 -1.28
C ARG A 56 4.63 3.34 -0.77
N SER A 57 4.86 2.03 -0.73
CA SER A 57 3.82 1.10 -0.27
C SER A 57 3.68 1.10 1.26
N TRP A 58 2.54 1.57 1.76
CA TRP A 58 2.15 1.57 3.17
C TRP A 58 1.14 0.46 3.45
N PHE A 59 1.35 -0.30 4.51
CA PHE A 59 0.47 -1.39 4.94
C PHE A 59 0.03 -1.21 6.39
N TRP A 60 -1.10 -1.84 6.73
CA TRP A 60 -1.63 -1.93 8.08
C TRP A 60 -1.39 -3.34 8.66
N SER A 61 -0.62 -3.42 9.74
CA SER A 61 -0.42 -4.67 10.46
C SER A 61 -1.57 -4.92 11.43
N ARG A 62 -2.42 -5.91 11.13
CA ARG A 62 -3.54 -6.29 12.01
C ARG A 62 -3.09 -6.78 13.39
N SER A 63 -1.92 -7.43 13.47
CA SER A 63 -1.41 -7.98 14.73
C SER A 63 -0.72 -6.94 15.61
N ARG A 64 -0.08 -5.93 15.01
CA ARG A 64 0.64 -4.88 15.75
C ARG A 64 -0.17 -3.59 15.88
N GLN A 65 -1.26 -3.46 15.12
CA GLN A 65 -2.07 -2.25 15.01
C GLN A 65 -1.22 -1.02 14.64
N GLU A 66 -0.26 -1.22 13.74
CA GLU A 66 0.72 -0.21 13.32
C GLU A 66 0.80 -0.13 11.80
N TYR A 67 1.12 1.08 11.31
CA TYR A 67 1.43 1.32 9.91
C TYR A 67 2.89 0.93 9.64
N TRP A 68 3.12 0.26 8.52
CA TRP A 68 4.45 -0.11 8.07
C TRP A 68 4.65 0.31 6.62
N CYS A 69 5.67 1.14 6.36
CA CYS A 69 6.10 1.44 5.00
C CYS A 69 7.14 0.42 4.55
N LYS A 70 6.86 -0.24 3.43
CA LYS A 70 7.83 -1.13 2.78
C LYS A 70 9.07 -0.32 2.38
N GLY A 71 10.25 -0.83 2.74
CA GLY A 71 11.54 -0.19 2.50
C GLY A 71 12.05 0.71 3.65
N GLU A 72 11.33 0.89 4.76
CA GLU A 72 11.89 1.62 5.93
C GLU A 72 12.86 0.78 6.77
N SER A 73 12.66 -0.54 6.83
CA SER A 73 13.49 -1.44 7.66
C SER A 73 14.52 -2.25 6.86
N SER A 74 14.44 -2.21 5.54
CA SER A 74 15.32 -2.94 4.64
C SER A 74 15.70 -1.96 3.55
N GLY A 75 16.97 -1.54 3.50
CA GLY A 75 17.46 -0.50 2.61
C GLY A 75 17.55 -0.96 1.15
N ASP A 76 16.39 -1.19 0.53
CA ASP A 76 16.18 -1.50 -0.90
C ASP A 76 15.14 -0.53 -1.50
#